data_AF-A0A2T5CG73-F1
#
_entry.id   AF-A0A2T5CG73-F1
#
_cell.length_a   1.000
_cell.length_b   1.000
_cell.length_c   1.000
_cell.angle_alpha   90.00
_cell.angle_beta   90.00
_cell.angle_gamma   90.00
#
_symmetry.space_group_name_H-M   'P 1'
#
loop_
_entity.id
_entity.type
_entity.pdbx_description
1 polymer ?
#
loop_
_entity_poly.entity_id
_entity_poly.type
_entity_poly.pdbx_seq_one_letter_code
_entity_poly.pdbx_strand_id
1 'polypeptide(L)'
;MSGIVSSGHKIGQVIQSDAGLVADVRSMIEQIREGIARTVNAEMTLLYWRIGKRIQTEVLGSQRAEYGKEIVHALSAQLTREFGRGFGRRNLFNMIRFADVFPDPQIVHALSAQPKADDDTAVVWISLTTEAKESKRKGGGA
;
A
#
# COMPACT_ATOMS: atom_id res chain seq x y z
N MET A 1 -0.50 -63.25 3.81
CA MET A 1 -0.44 -62.95 2.36
C MET A 1 -1.73 -62.26 1.97
N SER A 2 -1.64 -61.22 1.12
CA SER A 2 -2.73 -60.42 0.52
C SER A 2 -3.48 -59.50 1.49
N GLY A 3 -3.64 -58.20 1.24
CA GLY A 3 -3.22 -57.36 0.12
C GLY A 3 -3.40 -55.89 0.50
N ILE A 4 -2.43 -55.08 0.09
CA ILE A 4 -2.49 -53.61 0.07
C ILE A 4 -3.44 -53.19 -1.07
N VAL A 5 -3.87 -51.93 -1.01
CA VAL A 5 -4.36 -51.05 -2.09
C VAL A 5 -5.88 -50.81 -2.05
N SER A 6 -6.26 -49.62 -1.58
CA SER A 6 -6.77 -48.57 -2.48
C SER A 6 -7.56 -47.55 -1.67
N SER A 7 -6.92 -46.44 -1.32
CA SER A 7 -7.68 -45.18 -1.17
C SER A 7 -6.89 -44.13 -1.91
N GLY A 8 -6.91 -44.27 -3.24
CA GLY A 8 -6.47 -43.25 -4.16
C GLY A 8 -7.21 -41.95 -3.85
N HIS A 9 -6.46 -40.99 -3.34
CA HIS A 9 -6.32 -39.68 -3.95
C HIS A 9 -7.58 -39.20 -4.71
N LYS A 10 -8.36 -38.35 -4.03
CA LYS A 10 -9.53 -37.64 -4.56
C LYS A 10 -9.10 -36.54 -5.57
N ILE A 11 -8.25 -36.89 -6.52
CA ILE A 11 -7.84 -36.07 -7.67
C ILE A 11 -8.81 -36.38 -8.79
N GLY A 12 -9.83 -35.54 -8.90
CA GLY A 12 -10.86 -35.68 -9.92
C GLY A 12 -12.23 -35.34 -9.36
N GLN A 13 -12.39 -34.14 -8.80
CA GLN A 13 -13.72 -33.56 -8.85
C GLN A 13 -13.96 -33.18 -10.31
N VAL A 14 -14.81 -33.97 -10.93
CA VAL A 14 -15.17 -33.85 -12.33
C VAL A 14 -15.76 -32.46 -12.58
N ILE A 15 -15.08 -31.63 -13.36
CA ILE A 15 -15.69 -30.43 -13.94
C ILE A 15 -16.64 -30.92 -15.03
N GLN A 16 -17.84 -31.31 -14.61
CA GLN A 16 -18.85 -31.95 -15.48
C GLN A 16 -19.90 -30.96 -15.99
N SER A 17 -19.67 -29.64 -15.85
CA SER A 17 -20.53 -28.59 -16.39
C SER A 17 -19.72 -27.34 -16.77
N ASP A 18 -20.17 -26.63 -17.81
CA ASP A 18 -19.58 -25.36 -18.24
C ASP A 18 -19.52 -24.34 -17.10
N ALA A 19 -20.52 -24.36 -16.20
CA ALA A 19 -20.55 -23.51 -15.01
C ALA A 19 -19.40 -23.82 -14.02
N GLY A 20 -19.04 -25.10 -13.85
CA GLY A 20 -17.91 -25.52 -13.03
C GLY A 20 -16.57 -25.08 -13.63
N LEU A 21 -16.42 -25.15 -14.96
CA LEU A 21 -15.21 -24.71 -15.65
C LEU A 21 -15.02 -23.20 -15.55
N VAL A 22 -16.11 -22.43 -15.75
CA VAL A 22 -16.07 -20.97 -15.61
C VAL A 22 -15.73 -20.54 -14.18
N ALA A 23 -16.27 -21.22 -13.17
CA ALA A 23 -15.94 -20.93 -11.77
C ALA A 23 -14.47 -21.21 -11.45
N ASP A 24 -13.94 -22.33 -11.93
CA ASP A 24 -12.54 -22.71 -11.74
C ASP A 24 -11.57 -21.71 -12.40
N VAL A 25 -11.80 -21.37 -13.67
CA VAL A 25 -11.01 -20.36 -14.39
C VAL A 25 -11.11 -18.98 -13.73
N ARG A 26 -12.30 -18.59 -13.25
CA ARG A 26 -12.46 -17.33 -12.50
C ARG A 26 -11.62 -17.32 -11.23
N SER A 27 -11.64 -18.40 -10.45
CA SER A 27 -10.84 -18.53 -9.23
C SER A 27 -9.35 -18.39 -9.52
N MET A 28 -8.84 -19.01 -10.59
CA MET A 28 -7.44 -18.86 -10.99
C MET A 28 -7.07 -17.40 -11.32
N ILE A 29 -7.95 -16.70 -12.04
CA ILE A 29 -7.76 -15.28 -12.38
C ILE A 29 -7.74 -14.41 -11.13
N GLU A 30 -8.71 -14.62 -10.22
CA GLU A 30 -8.83 -13.86 -8.97
C GLU A 30 -7.59 -14.06 -8.09
N GLN A 31 -7.13 -15.30 -7.93
CA GLN A 31 -5.92 -15.62 -7.17
C GLN A 31 -4.68 -14.85 -7.67
N ILE A 32 -4.48 -14.78 -9.00
CA ILE A 32 -3.34 -14.05 -9.58
C ILE A 32 -3.52 -12.54 -9.41
N ARG A 33 -4.72 -12.00 -9.64
CA ARG A 33 -5.00 -10.56 -9.47
C ARG A 33 -4.76 -10.12 -8.03
N GLU A 34 -5.19 -10.90 -7.05
CA GLU A 34 -4.89 -10.65 -5.66
C GLU A 34 -3.39 -10.71 -5.38
N GLY A 35 -2.69 -11.72 -5.89
CA GLY A 35 -1.23 -11.85 -5.72
C GLY A 35 -0.46 -10.63 -6.24
N ILE A 36 -0.86 -10.12 -7.40
CA ILE A 36 -0.30 -8.88 -7.97
C ILE A 36 -0.64 -7.68 -7.09
N ALA A 37 -1.90 -7.53 -6.68
CA ALA A 37 -2.32 -6.41 -5.83
C ALA A 37 -1.54 -6.37 -4.51
N ARG A 38 -1.35 -7.53 -3.86
CA ARG A 38 -0.56 -7.65 -2.62
C ARG A 38 0.89 -7.18 -2.82
N THR A 39 1.54 -7.68 -3.87
CA THR A 39 2.93 -7.34 -4.19
C THR A 39 3.07 -5.84 -4.49
N VAL A 40 2.21 -5.30 -5.35
CA VAL A 40 2.23 -3.87 -5.71
C VAL A 40 1.97 -2.99 -4.49
N ASN A 41 1.00 -3.32 -3.65
CA ASN A 41 0.70 -2.55 -2.44
C ASN A 41 1.88 -2.52 -1.46
N ALA A 42 2.60 -3.64 -1.32
CA ALA A 42 3.80 -3.73 -0.49
C ALA A 42 4.91 -2.79 -1.02
N GLU A 43 5.23 -2.90 -2.31
CA GLU A 43 6.26 -2.08 -2.96
C GLU A 43 5.91 -0.59 -2.95
N MET A 44 4.64 -0.25 -3.19
CA MET A 44 4.16 1.13 -3.15
C MET A 44 4.26 1.73 -1.75
N THR A 45 3.92 0.96 -0.72
CA THR A 45 4.07 1.39 0.68
C THR A 45 5.52 1.71 1.00
N LEU A 46 6.44 0.81 0.62
CA LEU A 46 7.87 1.00 0.84
C LEU A 46 8.42 2.20 0.05
N LEU A 47 7.98 2.37 -1.20
CA LEU A 47 8.36 3.50 -2.04
C LEU A 47 7.94 4.83 -1.41
N TYR A 48 6.68 4.94 -0.99
CA TYR A 48 6.15 6.16 -0.39
C TYR A 48 6.87 6.53 0.91
N TRP A 49 7.21 5.52 1.72
CA TRP A 49 8.05 5.74 2.89
C TRP A 49 9.44 6.27 2.53
N ARG A 50 10.11 5.63 1.56
CA ARG A 50 11.47 6.02 1.11
C ARG A 50 11.49 7.45 0.55
N ILE A 51 10.49 7.82 -0.24
CA ILE A 51 10.32 9.19 -0.75
C ILE A 51 10.20 10.17 0.41
N GLY A 52 9.34 9.85 1.38
CA GLY A 52 9.17 10.63 2.60
C GLY A 52 10.48 10.88 3.34
N LYS A 53 11.26 9.83 3.60
CA LYS A 53 12.58 9.94 4.25
C LYS A 53 13.55 10.79 3.45
N ARG A 54 13.63 10.59 2.12
CA ARG A 54 14.55 11.35 1.26
C ARG A 54 14.23 12.84 1.27
N ILE A 55 12.94 13.20 1.20
CA ILE A 55 12.50 14.59 1.25
C ILE A 55 12.75 15.16 2.65
N GLN A 56 12.45 14.40 3.72
CA GLN A 56 12.71 14.83 5.10
C GLN A 56 14.18 15.21 5.30
N THR A 57 15.13 14.41 4.81
CA THR A 57 16.57 14.71 4.90
C THR A 57 16.93 16.03 4.20
N GLU A 58 16.36 16.30 3.03
CA GLU A 58 16.60 17.54 2.27
C GLU A 58 16.02 18.77 2.98
N VAL A 59 14.81 18.63 3.53
CA VAL A 59 14.09 19.71 4.24
C VAL A 59 14.72 20.00 5.61
N LEU A 60 15.18 18.99 6.34
CA LEU A 60 15.87 19.18 7.62
C LEU A 60 17.28 19.77 7.43
N GLY A 61 17.96 19.40 6.33
CA GLY A 61 19.27 19.95 5.98
C GLY A 61 19.25 21.44 5.61
N SER A 62 18.08 22.01 5.34
CA SER A 62 17.93 23.39 4.85
C SER A 62 17.63 24.44 5.92
N GLN A 63 17.67 24.10 7.21
CA GLN A 63 17.65 25.01 8.38
C GLN A 63 16.49 26.03 8.47
N ARG A 64 15.56 26.08 7.51
CA ARG A 64 14.39 26.98 7.48
C ARG A 64 13.15 26.23 7.01
N ALA A 65 12.09 26.28 7.81
CA ALA A 65 10.81 25.63 7.51
C ALA A 65 10.13 26.16 6.22
N GLU A 66 10.43 27.39 5.80
CA GLU A 66 9.92 27.95 4.55
C GLU A 66 10.54 27.33 3.30
N TYR A 67 11.86 27.13 3.30
CA TYR A 67 12.57 26.55 2.16
C TYR A 67 12.10 25.11 1.88
N GLY A 68 11.80 24.36 2.94
CA GLY A 68 11.20 23.03 2.81
C GLY A 68 9.85 23.02 2.08
N LYS A 69 9.03 24.06 2.23
CA LYS A 69 7.73 24.17 1.53
C LYS A 69 7.93 24.44 0.04
N GLU A 70 8.95 25.19 -0.33
CA GLU A 70 9.29 25.49 -1.73
C GLU A 70 9.83 24.24 -2.44
N ILE A 71 10.70 23.46 -1.78
CA ILE A 71 11.19 22.18 -2.30
C ILE A 71 10.01 21.25 -2.60
N VAL A 72 9.10 21.05 -1.63
CA VAL A 72 7.95 20.16 -1.82
C VAL A 72 7.02 20.67 -2.92
N HIS A 73 6.87 21.99 -3.05
CA HIS A 73 6.07 22.58 -4.12
C HIS A 73 6.65 22.28 -5.50
N ALA A 74 7.93 22.62 -5.73
CA ALA A 74 8.61 22.38 -7.00
C ALA A 74 8.66 20.88 -7.36
N LEU A 75 9.01 20.04 -6.38
CA LEU A 75 9.08 18.59 -6.56
C LEU A 75 7.71 18.01 -6.92
N SER A 76 6.64 18.44 -6.24
CA SER A 76 5.30 17.95 -6.54
C SER A 76 4.83 18.32 -7.95
N ALA A 77 5.16 19.51 -8.44
CA ALA A 77 4.79 19.93 -9.79
C ALA A 77 5.48 19.06 -10.84
N GLN A 78 6.77 18.77 -10.66
CA GLN A 78 7.53 17.91 -11.57
C GLN A 78 7.04 16.46 -11.52
N LEU A 79 6.94 15.86 -10.34
CA LEU A 79 6.53 14.47 -10.19
C LEU A 79 5.07 14.25 -10.61
N THR A 80 4.19 15.22 -10.40
CA THR A 80 2.79 15.10 -10.86
C THR A 80 2.70 15.10 -12.38
N ARG A 81 3.56 15.87 -13.06
CA ARG A 81 3.61 15.88 -14.53
C ARG A 81 4.15 14.57 -15.10
N GLU A 82 5.10 13.95 -14.42
CA GLU A 82 5.75 12.71 -14.90
C GLU A 82 4.98 11.44 -14.52
N PHE A 83 4.46 11.37 -13.29
CA PHE A 83 3.88 10.16 -12.71
C PHE A 83 2.40 10.32 -12.32
N GLY A 84 1.81 11.50 -12.53
CA GLY A 84 0.39 11.76 -12.29
C GLY A 84 0.03 12.15 -10.86
N ARG A 85 -1.28 12.17 -10.59
CA ARG A 85 -1.88 12.75 -9.37
C ARG A 85 -1.41 12.14 -8.05
N GLY A 86 -0.82 10.93 -8.08
CA GLY A 86 -0.25 10.27 -6.91
C GLY A 86 0.90 11.03 -6.24
N PHE A 87 1.53 11.98 -6.94
CA PHE A 87 2.69 12.73 -6.44
C PHE A 87 2.44 14.23 -6.25
N GLY A 88 1.17 14.60 -6.07
CA GLY A 88 0.80 15.97 -5.74
C GLY A 88 1.31 16.41 -4.35
N ARG A 89 1.27 17.72 -4.11
CA ARG A 89 1.81 18.35 -2.89
C ARG A 89 1.31 17.71 -1.59
N ARG A 90 0.00 17.44 -1.51
CA ARG A 90 -0.62 16.77 -0.35
C ARG A 90 -0.01 15.39 -0.12
N ASN A 91 0.16 14.60 -1.17
CA ASN A 91 0.71 13.25 -1.07
C ASN A 91 2.18 13.27 -0.66
N LEU A 92 2.99 14.19 -1.17
CA LEU A 92 4.38 14.32 -0.71
C LEU A 92 4.49 14.68 0.77
N PHE A 93 3.65 15.59 1.28
CA PHE A 93 3.60 15.86 2.72
C PHE A 93 3.16 14.64 3.55
N ASN A 94 2.23 13.85 3.03
CA ASN A 94 1.82 12.61 3.67
C ASN A 94 2.95 11.57 3.69
N MET A 95 3.73 11.45 2.62
CA MET A 95 4.92 10.61 2.56
C MET A 95 5.96 11.06 3.60
N ILE A 96 6.22 12.37 3.71
CA ILE A 96 7.12 12.93 4.74
C ILE A 96 6.61 12.58 6.15
N ARG A 97 5.32 12.77 6.43
CA ARG A 97 4.72 12.40 7.71
C ARG A 97 4.82 10.90 7.97
N PHE A 98 4.61 10.07 6.95
CA PHE A 98 4.71 8.62 7.09
C PHE A 98 6.13 8.21 7.53
N ALA A 99 7.14 8.79 6.88
CA ALA A 99 8.54 8.62 7.22
C ALA A 99 8.94 9.15 8.61
N ASP A 100 8.25 10.20 9.09
CA ASP A 100 8.45 10.79 10.41
C ASP A 100 7.83 9.92 11.52
N VAL A 101 6.63 9.39 11.30
CA VAL A 101 5.90 8.54 12.27
C VAL A 101 6.54 7.14 12.38
N PHE A 102 7.08 6.61 11.29
CA PHE A 102 7.71 5.29 11.25
C PHE A 102 9.19 5.41 10.86
N PRO A 103 10.10 5.81 11.77
CA PRO A 103 11.49 6.05 11.42
C PRO A 103 12.28 4.76 11.11
N ASP A 104 11.82 3.61 11.59
CA ASP A 104 12.49 2.31 11.44
C ASP A 104 12.02 1.59 10.15
N PRO A 105 12.92 1.30 9.19
CA PRO A 105 12.62 0.55 7.98
C PRO A 105 12.05 -0.85 8.25
N GLN A 106 12.44 -1.52 9.34
CA GLN A 106 12.00 -2.89 9.64
C GLN A 106 10.50 -2.94 9.92
N ILE A 107 9.96 -1.90 10.56
CA ILE A 107 8.52 -1.75 10.83
C ILE A 107 7.75 -1.60 9.51
N VAL A 108 8.30 -0.83 8.56
CA VAL A 108 7.68 -0.61 7.25
C VAL A 108 7.69 -1.87 6.40
N HIS A 109 8.79 -2.63 6.44
CA HIS A 109 8.85 -3.95 5.80
C HIS A 109 7.80 -4.91 6.36
N ALA A 110 7.62 -4.96 7.67
CA ALA A 110 6.58 -5.77 8.30
C ALA A 110 5.15 -5.32 7.91
N LEU A 111 4.91 -4.00 7.81
CA LEU A 111 3.63 -3.45 7.36
C LEU A 111 3.35 -3.76 5.87
N SER A 112 4.38 -3.68 5.03
CA SER A 112 4.27 -4.02 3.60
C SER A 112 3.98 -5.51 3.37
N ALA A 113 4.40 -6.37 4.29
CA ALA A 113 4.16 -7.81 4.24
C ALA A 113 2.76 -8.23 4.75
N GLN A 114 1.95 -7.30 5.25
CA GLN A 114 0.57 -7.54 5.70
C GLN A 114 -0.45 -6.96 4.72
N PRO A 115 -0.77 -7.66 3.62
CA PRO A 115 -1.90 -7.29 2.81
C PRO A 115 -3.18 -7.71 3.53
N LYS A 116 -3.95 -6.75 4.05
CA LYS A 116 -5.38 -7.01 4.31
C LYS A 116 -6.08 -7.05 2.95
N ALA A 117 -6.84 -8.13 2.73
CA ALA A 117 -7.51 -8.41 1.46
C ALA A 117 -8.76 -7.55 1.20
N ASP A 118 -9.04 -6.57 2.04
CA ASP A 118 -10.25 -5.76 1.95
C ASP A 118 -9.85 -4.29 1.72
N ASP A 119 -10.07 -3.85 0.47
CA ASP A 119 -10.05 -2.48 -0.04
C ASP A 119 -8.76 -1.63 -0.01
N ASP A 120 -8.37 -1.16 -1.19
CA ASP A 120 -7.75 0.14 -1.55
C ASP A 120 -6.91 0.90 -0.49
N THR A 121 -5.99 0.21 0.19
CA THR A 121 -5.51 0.65 1.50
C THR A 121 -4.43 1.74 1.45
N ALA A 122 -3.58 1.81 0.42
CA ALA A 122 -2.45 2.75 0.44
C ALA A 122 -2.88 4.23 0.39
N VAL A 123 -3.99 4.55 -0.29
CA VAL A 123 -4.53 5.92 -0.39
C VAL A 123 -5.48 6.24 0.76
N VAL A 124 -6.18 5.21 1.28
CA VAL A 124 -7.13 5.30 2.38
C VAL A 124 -6.43 5.47 3.73
N TRP A 125 -5.32 4.78 4.01
CA TRP A 125 -4.55 4.97 5.27
C TRP A 125 -3.99 6.39 5.41
N ILE A 126 -3.54 6.98 4.31
CA ILE A 126 -3.07 8.37 4.26
C ILE A 126 -4.25 9.35 4.49
N SER A 127 -5.46 8.99 4.06
CA SER A 127 -6.65 9.85 4.21
C SER A 127 -7.27 9.75 5.61
N LEU A 128 -7.40 8.54 6.18
CA LEU A 128 -8.00 8.30 7.51
C LEU A 128 -7.16 8.84 8.67
N THR A 129 -5.83 8.85 8.53
CA THR A 129 -4.94 9.45 9.55
C THR A 129 -4.99 10.99 9.55
N THR A 130 -5.51 11.60 8.50
CA THR A 130 -5.71 13.06 8.42
C THR A 130 -6.98 13.49 9.16
N GLU A 131 -8.06 12.73 9.02
CA GLU A 131 -9.37 13.03 9.66
C GLU A 131 -9.38 12.75 11.18
N ALA A 132 -8.69 11.69 11.63
CA ALA A 132 -8.59 11.36 13.05
C ALA A 132 -7.89 12.46 13.89
N LYS A 133 -7.01 13.26 13.27
CA LYS A 133 -6.30 14.37 13.94
C LYS A 133 -7.09 15.68 13.89
N GLU A 134 -7.99 15.85 12.93
CA GLU A 134 -8.80 17.06 12.73
C GLU A 134 -10.05 17.06 13.63
N SER A 135 -10.63 15.88 13.87
CA SER A 135 -11.70 15.67 14.86
C SER A 135 -11.26 15.98 16.30
N LYS A 136 -10.04 15.60 16.70
CA LYS A 136 -9.44 15.97 18.00
C LYS A 136 -9.10 17.45 18.14
N ARG A 137 -8.90 18.18 17.04
CA ARG A 137 -8.59 19.63 17.04
C ARG A 137 -9.84 20.52 17.12
N LYS A 138 -10.99 20.04 16.63
CA LYS A 138 -12.28 20.76 16.71
C LYS A 138 -13.08 20.51 18.00
N GLY A 139 -12.71 19.50 18.79
CA GLY A 139 -13.37 19.16 20.07
C GLY A 139 -12.63 19.59 21.34
N GLY A 140 -11.54 20.37 21.25
CA GLY A 140 -10.68 20.74 22.38
C GLY A 140 -10.66 22.24 22.70
N GLY A 141 -11.71 22.97 22.32
CA GLY A 141 -11.87 24.39 22.62
C GLY A 141 -13.26 24.65 23.21
N ALA A 142 -13.44 24.26 24.47
CA ALA A 142 -14.48 24.73 25.38
C ALA A 142 -13.90 24.69 26.80
#